data_AF-A0A150LDI8-F1
#
_entry.id   AF-A0A150LDI8-F1
#
_cell.length_a   1.000
_cell.length_b   1.000
_cell.length_c   1.000
_cell.angle_alpha   90.00
_cell.angle_beta   90.00
_cell.angle_gamma   90.00
#
_symmetry.space_group_name_H-M   'P 1'
#
loop_
_entity.id
_entity.type
_entity.pdbx_description
1 polymer ?
#
loop_
_entity_poly.entity_id
_entity_poly.type
_entity_poly.pdbx_seq_one_letter_code
_entity_poly.pdbx_strand_id
1 'polypeptide(L)'
;MMRKAPILLCTALFLGGCLEQPLKKPPQAEITIEGRRVSAVQGSYCWEEVCADAKYSSAFEAGTEIRPVEVSPGTRVKIRFPEEPDHLTVAQWTDEHSSSEVKMKDHAFAVPDKEGLYVYELSARWKEGDASFAFSVEVKE
;
A
#
# COMPACT_ATOMS: atom_id res chain seq x y z
N MET A 1 43.39 62.24 -5.12
CA MET A 1 43.06 62.00 -6.54
C MET A 1 42.95 60.50 -6.77
N MET A 2 41.78 60.06 -7.28
CA MET A 2 41.44 58.77 -7.94
C MET A 2 42.08 57.48 -7.39
N ARG A 3 41.42 56.69 -6.53
CA ARG A 3 40.41 55.64 -6.84
C ARG A 3 40.66 54.93 -8.18
N LYS A 4 41.10 53.66 -8.14
CA LYS A 4 40.50 52.49 -8.85
C LYS A 4 41.00 51.18 -8.20
N ALA A 5 40.08 50.38 -7.65
CA ALA A 5 40.33 49.00 -7.23
C ALA A 5 39.94 48.06 -8.39
N PRO A 6 40.72 47.01 -8.71
CA PRO A 6 40.30 46.03 -9.70
C PRO A 6 39.35 45.02 -9.04
N ILE A 7 38.20 44.88 -9.68
CA ILE A 7 37.05 44.07 -9.28
C ILE A 7 37.43 42.59 -9.36
N LEU A 8 37.40 41.91 -8.22
CA LEU A 8 37.47 40.45 -8.13
C LEU A 8 36.12 39.90 -8.62
N LEU A 9 36.07 39.41 -9.86
CA LEU A 9 34.86 38.82 -10.44
C LEU A 9 34.67 37.39 -9.90
N CYS A 10 34.10 37.26 -8.71
CA CYS A 10 33.56 35.98 -8.23
C CYS A 10 32.22 35.73 -8.94
N THR A 11 32.27 35.04 -10.08
CA THR A 11 31.07 34.42 -10.67
C THR A 11 30.61 33.27 -9.78
N ALA A 12 29.76 33.58 -8.80
CA ALA A 12 28.96 32.59 -8.12
C ALA A 12 27.92 32.05 -9.11
N LEU A 13 28.23 30.94 -9.77
CA LEU A 13 27.22 30.10 -10.41
C LEU A 13 26.32 29.54 -9.31
N PHE A 14 25.23 30.25 -9.01
CA PHE A 14 24.10 29.67 -8.31
C PHE A 14 23.43 28.67 -9.26
N LEU A 15 23.97 27.45 -9.28
CA LEU A 15 23.22 26.29 -9.71
C LEU A 15 22.11 26.08 -8.66
N GLY A 16 21.03 26.84 -8.80
CA GLY A 16 19.76 26.54 -8.15
C GLY A 16 19.22 25.25 -8.73
N GLY A 17 19.76 24.13 -8.29
CA GLY A 17 19.13 22.84 -8.48
C GLY A 17 17.77 22.92 -7.80
N CYS A 18 16.69 22.70 -8.56
CA CYS A 18 15.39 22.44 -7.97
C CYS A 18 15.59 21.34 -6.92
N LEU A 19 15.33 21.68 -5.66
CA LEU A 19 15.29 20.72 -4.58
C LEU A 19 14.01 19.90 -4.82
N GLU A 20 14.07 18.88 -5.68
CA GLU A 20 12.98 17.92 -5.82
C GLU A 20 12.91 17.16 -4.51
N GLN A 21 12.02 17.59 -3.61
CA GLN A 21 11.69 16.81 -2.44
C GLN A 21 11.04 15.51 -2.93
N PRO A 22 11.45 14.35 -2.39
CA PRO A 22 10.83 13.10 -2.77
C PRO A 22 9.33 13.18 -2.49
N LEU A 23 8.53 13.01 -3.55
CA LEU A 23 7.07 12.96 -3.45
C LEU A 23 6.68 11.93 -2.40
N LYS A 24 5.86 12.35 -1.44
CA LYS A 24 5.33 11.44 -0.42
C LYS A 24 4.45 10.39 -1.11
N LYS A 25 4.51 9.17 -0.58
CA LYS A 25 3.71 8.03 -1.04
C LYS A 25 2.72 7.65 0.05
N PRO A 26 1.62 6.96 -0.30
CA PRO A 26 0.67 6.44 0.67
C PRO A 26 1.38 5.51 1.69
N PRO A 27 0.93 5.51 2.96
CA PRO A 27 1.37 4.54 3.95
C PRO A 27 1.18 3.11 3.45
N GLN A 28 2.15 2.23 3.76
CA GLN A 28 2.09 0.82 3.36
C GLN A 28 1.33 -0.01 4.38
N ALA A 29 0.54 -0.97 3.90
CA ALA A 29 -0.17 -1.89 4.77
C ALA A 29 0.79 -2.82 5.52
N GLU A 30 0.58 -2.96 6.83
CA GLU A 30 1.24 -3.94 7.68
C GLU A 30 0.25 -5.05 8.04
N ILE A 31 0.30 -6.16 7.30
CA ILE A 31 -0.57 -7.32 7.56
C ILE A 31 0.16 -8.30 8.46
N THR A 32 -0.52 -8.72 9.52
CA THR A 32 0.00 -9.71 10.46
C THR A 32 -0.99 -10.87 10.62
N ILE A 33 -0.50 -12.09 10.46
CA ILE A 33 -1.24 -13.33 10.67
C ILE A 33 -0.44 -14.19 11.65
N GLU A 34 -1.05 -14.59 12.76
CA GLU A 34 -0.38 -15.36 13.84
C GLU A 34 0.94 -14.73 14.33
N GLY A 35 1.04 -13.40 14.33
CA GLY A 35 2.24 -12.68 14.74
C GLY A 35 3.34 -12.58 13.67
N ARG A 36 3.12 -13.16 12.48
CA ARG A 36 4.04 -13.09 11.34
C ARG A 36 3.57 -12.03 10.35
N ARG A 37 4.52 -11.25 9.83
CA ARG A 37 4.23 -10.24 8.81
C ARG A 37 4.01 -10.91 7.45
N VAL A 38 2.98 -10.45 6.74
CA VAL A 38 2.61 -10.95 5.42
C VAL A 38 2.85 -9.86 4.40
N SER A 39 3.44 -10.23 3.26
CA SER A 39 3.63 -9.31 2.14
C SER A 39 2.31 -9.01 1.46
N ALA A 40 2.11 -7.76 1.07
CA ALA A 40 1.05 -7.37 0.15
C ALA A 40 1.65 -6.64 -1.05
N VAL A 41 0.95 -6.74 -2.17
CA VAL A 41 1.23 -5.96 -3.38
C VAL A 41 0.40 -4.70 -3.30
N GLN A 42 1.04 -3.54 -3.41
CA GLN A 42 0.28 -2.29 -3.58
C GLN A 42 -0.34 -2.26 -4.97
N GLY A 43 -1.64 -2.02 -5.03
CA GLY A 43 -2.38 -1.74 -6.25
C GLY A 43 -2.25 -0.28 -6.68
N SER A 44 -3.29 0.23 -7.33
CA SER A 44 -3.32 1.62 -7.75
C SER A 44 -3.43 2.54 -6.54
N TYR A 45 -2.94 3.76 -6.69
CA TYR A 45 -3.11 4.79 -5.68
C TYR A 45 -3.20 6.17 -6.31
N CYS A 46 -3.86 7.08 -5.61
CA CYS A 46 -3.76 8.51 -5.81
C CYS A 46 -3.36 9.14 -4.48
N TRP A 47 -2.29 9.93 -4.50
CA TRP A 47 -1.73 10.56 -3.31
C TRP A 47 -1.37 12.01 -3.60
N GLU A 48 -2.06 12.91 -2.92
CA GLU A 48 -2.10 14.33 -3.26
C GLU A 48 -2.46 14.48 -4.76
N GLU A 49 -1.55 15.02 -5.56
CA GLU A 49 -1.75 15.23 -7.01
C GLU A 49 -1.15 14.09 -7.88
N VAL A 50 -0.60 13.05 -7.26
CA VAL A 50 0.11 11.97 -7.96
C VAL A 50 -0.70 10.68 -7.93
N CYS A 51 -1.16 10.25 -9.10
CA CYS A 51 -1.73 8.93 -9.29
C CYS A 51 -0.75 7.99 -9.97
N ALA A 52 -0.79 6.72 -9.58
CA ALA A 52 -0.07 5.65 -10.26
C ALA A 52 -0.96 4.42 -10.36
N ASP A 53 -1.01 3.86 -11.57
CA ASP A 53 -1.73 2.64 -11.84
C ASP A 53 -0.93 1.41 -11.39
N ALA A 54 -1.64 0.41 -10.91
CA ALA A 54 -1.07 -0.89 -10.62
C ALA A 54 -0.50 -1.55 -11.88
N LYS A 55 0.50 -2.41 -11.69
CA LYS A 55 0.99 -3.32 -12.73
C LYS A 55 -0.09 -4.33 -13.15
N TYR A 56 -0.94 -4.73 -12.22
CA TYR A 56 -1.93 -5.78 -12.37
C TYR A 56 -3.32 -5.20 -12.65
N SER A 57 -4.13 -5.92 -13.42
CA SER A 57 -5.46 -5.47 -13.83
C SER A 57 -6.51 -5.60 -12.71
N SER A 58 -6.25 -6.45 -11.71
CA SER A 58 -7.12 -6.65 -10.56
C SER A 58 -6.34 -7.01 -9.30
N ALA A 59 -6.98 -6.84 -8.13
CA ALA A 59 -6.44 -7.33 -6.87
C ALA A 59 -6.37 -8.86 -6.83
N PHE A 60 -7.27 -9.56 -7.51
CA PHE A 60 -7.21 -11.01 -7.66
C PHE A 60 -5.92 -11.43 -8.36
N GLU A 61 -5.65 -10.87 -9.55
CA GLU A 61 -4.40 -11.13 -10.30
C GLU A 61 -3.17 -10.81 -9.43
N ALA A 62 -3.11 -9.61 -8.84
CA ALA A 62 -2.01 -9.19 -7.98
C ALA A 62 -1.79 -10.13 -6.76
N GLY A 63 -2.87 -10.59 -6.13
CA GLY A 63 -2.82 -11.47 -4.97
C GLY A 63 -2.44 -12.91 -5.31
N THR A 64 -2.73 -13.38 -6.52
CA THR A 64 -2.31 -14.72 -6.99
C THR A 64 -0.84 -14.79 -7.42
N GLU A 65 -0.23 -13.65 -7.73
CA GLU A 65 1.18 -13.55 -8.14
C GLU A 65 2.16 -13.63 -6.96
N ILE A 66 1.66 -13.43 -5.74
CA ILE A 66 2.45 -13.67 -4.52
C ILE A 66 2.19 -15.05 -3.96
N ARG A 67 3.20 -15.62 -3.30
CA ARG A 67 3.05 -16.89 -2.60
C ARG A 67 2.07 -16.70 -1.43
N PRO A 68 0.94 -17.45 -1.39
CA PRO A 68 -0.02 -17.33 -0.30
C PRO A 68 0.60 -17.81 1.02
N VAL A 69 0.12 -17.22 2.12
CA VAL A 69 0.46 -17.69 3.46
C VAL A 69 -0.50 -18.81 3.85
N GLU A 70 0.05 -19.97 4.20
CA GLU A 70 -0.72 -21.10 4.72
C GLU A 70 -1.18 -20.82 6.15
N VAL A 71 -2.46 -21.04 6.41
CA VAL A 71 -3.11 -20.76 7.70
C VAL A 71 -4.15 -21.81 8.02
N SER A 72 -4.43 -22.01 9.31
CA SER A 72 -5.56 -22.85 9.75
C SER A 72 -6.91 -22.13 9.57
N PRO A 73 -8.02 -22.88 9.47
CA PRO A 73 -9.38 -22.34 9.52
C PRO A 73 -9.60 -21.31 10.64
N GLY A 74 -10.30 -20.22 10.34
CA GLY A 74 -10.66 -19.20 11.33
C GLY A 74 -9.50 -18.35 11.87
N THR A 75 -8.29 -18.52 11.34
CA THR A 75 -7.11 -17.72 11.73
C THR A 75 -7.36 -16.23 11.58
N ARG A 76 -6.91 -15.45 12.57
CA ARG A 76 -7.12 -14.00 12.60
C ARG A 76 -6.05 -13.25 11.81
N VAL A 77 -6.51 -12.42 10.87
CA VAL A 77 -5.73 -11.41 10.16
C VAL A 77 -5.86 -10.07 10.87
N LYS A 78 -4.76 -9.35 11.05
CA LYS A 78 -4.71 -7.98 11.57
C LYS A 78 -4.07 -7.07 10.55
N ILE A 79 -4.66 -5.91 10.33
CA ILE A 79 -4.18 -4.87 9.42
C ILE A 79 -3.83 -3.65 10.24
N ARG A 80 -2.70 -3.02 9.93
CA ARG A 80 -2.28 -1.74 10.47
C ARG A 80 -1.63 -0.90 9.40
N PHE A 81 -1.59 0.39 9.62
CA PHE A 81 -0.78 1.32 8.82
C PHE A 81 0.08 2.17 9.76
N PRO A 82 1.29 2.60 9.36
CA PRO A 82 2.09 3.53 10.16
C PRO A 82 1.32 4.82 10.50
N GLU A 83 0.50 5.26 9.55
CA GLU A 83 -0.51 6.30 9.72
C GLU A 83 -1.86 5.68 9.34
N GLU A 84 -2.76 5.55 10.31
CA GLU A 84 -4.04 4.85 10.11
C GLU A 84 -4.96 5.64 9.16
N PRO A 85 -5.64 4.95 8.22
CA PRO A 85 -6.57 5.58 7.30
C PRO A 85 -7.86 6.03 8.01
N ASP A 86 -8.51 7.04 7.46
CA ASP A 86 -9.86 7.47 7.87
C ASP A 86 -10.89 6.38 7.56
N HIS A 87 -10.67 5.64 6.46
CA HIS A 87 -11.52 4.53 6.04
C HIS A 87 -10.68 3.36 5.53
N LEU A 88 -11.02 2.16 6.02
CA LEU A 88 -10.45 0.89 5.56
C LEU A 88 -11.58 -0.09 5.26
N THR A 89 -11.58 -0.65 4.06
CA THR A 89 -12.44 -1.78 3.68
C THR A 89 -11.60 -2.96 3.25
N VAL A 90 -12.19 -4.16 3.35
CA VAL A 90 -11.57 -5.41 2.89
C VAL A 90 -12.57 -6.14 2.03
N ALA A 91 -12.16 -6.53 0.83
CA ALA A 91 -12.92 -7.41 -0.04
C ALA A 91 -12.20 -8.75 -0.16
N GLN A 92 -12.94 -9.85 0.00
CA GLN A 92 -12.47 -11.19 -0.31
C GLN A 92 -12.92 -11.54 -1.73
N TRP A 93 -11.97 -11.88 -2.58
CA TRP A 93 -12.20 -12.31 -3.95
C TRP A 93 -12.33 -13.84 -4.01
N THR A 94 -13.35 -14.33 -4.71
CA THR A 94 -13.55 -15.77 -4.98
C THR A 94 -13.04 -16.17 -6.36
N ASP A 95 -13.00 -15.23 -7.29
CA ASP A 95 -12.47 -15.36 -8.66
C ASP A 95 -12.17 -13.94 -9.21
N GLU A 96 -11.79 -13.80 -10.48
CA GLU A 96 -11.47 -12.51 -11.11
C GLU A 96 -12.64 -11.52 -11.25
N HIS A 97 -13.88 -11.96 -11.05
CA HIS A 97 -15.09 -11.19 -11.33
C HIS A 97 -16.01 -11.04 -10.13
N SER A 98 -15.75 -11.78 -9.05
CA SER A 98 -16.59 -11.80 -7.86
C SER A 98 -15.77 -11.59 -6.60
N SER A 99 -16.19 -10.58 -5.83
CA SER A 99 -15.70 -10.32 -4.49
C SER A 99 -16.84 -9.92 -3.57
N SER A 100 -16.60 -10.07 -2.27
CA SER A 100 -17.54 -9.68 -1.23
C SER A 100 -16.83 -8.98 -0.08
N GLU A 101 -17.48 -7.98 0.51
CA GLU A 101 -16.91 -7.24 1.62
C GLU A 101 -16.79 -8.12 2.88
N VAL A 102 -15.62 -8.11 3.50
CA VAL A 102 -15.32 -8.79 4.75
C VAL A 102 -15.62 -7.87 5.91
N LYS A 103 -16.46 -8.32 6.84
CA LYS A 103 -16.72 -7.58 8.07
C LYS A 103 -15.48 -7.59 8.95
N MET A 104 -14.97 -6.39 9.23
CA MET A 104 -13.89 -6.20 10.19
C MET A 104 -14.40 -5.77 11.56
N LYS A 105 -13.62 -6.11 12.58
CA LYS A 105 -13.70 -5.53 13.91
C LYS A 105 -12.29 -5.20 14.39
N ASP A 106 -12.07 -3.96 14.82
CA ASP A 106 -10.78 -3.47 15.32
C ASP A 106 -9.63 -3.72 14.31
N HIS A 107 -9.88 -3.42 13.03
CA HIS A 107 -8.97 -3.65 11.89
C HIS A 107 -8.46 -5.10 11.78
N ALA A 108 -9.31 -6.03 12.20
CA ALA A 108 -9.05 -7.46 12.13
C ALA A 108 -10.27 -8.23 11.63
N PHE A 109 -10.00 -9.39 11.02
CA PHE A 109 -11.03 -10.32 10.57
C PHE A 109 -10.50 -11.76 10.66
N ALA A 110 -11.39 -12.75 10.54
CA ALA A 110 -11.03 -14.16 10.48
C ALA A 110 -11.08 -14.65 9.03
N VAL A 111 -10.12 -15.47 8.62
CA VAL A 111 -10.19 -16.17 7.34
C VAL A 111 -11.33 -17.21 7.37
N PRO A 112 -11.89 -17.61 6.22
CA PRO A 112 -12.91 -18.65 6.15
C PRO A 112 -12.49 -19.96 6.82
N ASP A 113 -13.48 -20.72 7.30
CA ASP A 113 -13.24 -22.06 7.85
C ASP A 113 -13.03 -23.11 6.76
N LYS A 114 -13.47 -22.81 5.53
CA LYS A 114 -13.39 -23.72 4.40
C LYS A 114 -11.98 -23.67 3.80
N GLU A 115 -11.44 -24.84 3.46
CA GLU A 115 -10.17 -24.93 2.73
C GLU A 115 -10.25 -24.25 1.36
N GLY A 116 -9.14 -23.61 0.97
CA GLY A 116 -9.02 -22.98 -0.32
C GLY A 116 -8.06 -21.78 -0.33
N LEU A 117 -7.80 -21.29 -1.54
CA LEU A 117 -7.08 -20.05 -1.77
C LEU A 117 -8.05 -18.87 -1.68
N TYR A 118 -7.66 -17.86 -0.92
CA TYR A 118 -8.43 -16.64 -0.75
C TYR A 118 -7.53 -15.44 -1.00
N VAL A 119 -7.98 -14.54 -1.88
CA VAL A 119 -7.33 -13.26 -2.14
C VAL A 119 -8.13 -12.17 -1.43
N TYR A 120 -7.42 -11.27 -0.75
CA TYR A 120 -7.99 -10.11 -0.09
C TYR A 120 -7.46 -8.83 -0.73
N GLU A 121 -8.37 -7.91 -1.00
CA GLU A 121 -8.08 -6.54 -1.37
C GLU A 121 -8.37 -5.64 -0.17
N LEU A 122 -7.42 -4.78 0.16
CA LEU A 122 -7.56 -3.71 1.12
C LEU A 122 -7.74 -2.41 0.33
N SER A 123 -8.74 -1.62 0.66
CA SER A 123 -8.88 -0.25 0.14
C SER A 123 -8.80 0.71 1.33
N ALA A 124 -7.74 1.52 1.35
CA ALA A 124 -7.46 2.46 2.44
C ALA A 124 -7.53 3.90 1.91
N ARG A 125 -8.19 4.78 2.66
CA ARG A 125 -8.34 6.20 2.33
C ARG A 125 -7.94 7.07 3.51
N TRP A 126 -7.13 8.07 3.20
CA TRP A 126 -6.70 9.17 4.06
C TRP A 126 -7.19 10.49 3.49
N LYS A 127 -6.90 11.59 4.17
CA LYS A 127 -7.13 12.94 3.66
C LYS A 127 -6.31 13.24 2.40
N GLU A 128 -5.08 12.74 2.34
CA GLU A 128 -4.13 12.95 1.25
C GLU A 128 -4.50 12.13 0.00
N GLY A 129 -5.28 11.06 0.13
CA GLY A 129 -5.67 10.22 -0.99
C GLY A 129 -6.00 8.79 -0.59
N ASP A 130 -5.85 7.86 -1.52
CA ASP A 130 -6.19 6.45 -1.34
C ASP A 130 -5.17 5.51 -1.99
N ALA A 131 -5.13 4.29 -1.47
CA ALA A 131 -4.33 3.21 -2.01
C ALA A 131 -5.03 1.87 -1.80
N SER A 132 -4.87 0.97 -2.77
CA SER A 132 -5.28 -0.42 -2.62
C SER A 132 -4.09 -1.35 -2.40
N PHE A 133 -4.34 -2.50 -1.77
CA PHE A 133 -3.33 -3.53 -1.51
C PHE A 133 -3.96 -4.91 -1.67
N ALA A 134 -3.21 -5.87 -2.20
CA ALA A 134 -3.66 -7.25 -2.37
C ALA A 134 -2.73 -8.23 -1.65
N PHE A 135 -3.30 -9.24 -0.99
CA PHE A 135 -2.55 -10.38 -0.49
C PHE A 135 -3.40 -11.67 -0.54
N SER A 136 -2.75 -12.82 -0.43
CA SER A 136 -3.42 -14.12 -0.47
C SER A 136 -3.07 -15.02 0.71
N VAL A 137 -4.04 -15.84 1.10
CA VAL A 137 -3.89 -16.89 2.11
C VAL A 137 -4.42 -18.20 1.55
N GLU A 138 -3.83 -19.30 1.97
CA GLU A 138 -4.31 -20.63 1.66
C GLU A 138 -4.74 -21.31 2.96
N VAL A 139 -6.04 -21.59 3.10
CA VAL A 139 -6.59 -22.28 4.27
C VAL A 139 -6.43 -23.78 4.08
N LYS A 140 -5.75 -24.44 5.04
CA LYS A 140 -5.53 -25.89 5.08
C LYS A 140 -5.80 -26.44 6.48
N GLU A 141 -6.33 -27.65 6.58
CA GLU A 141 -6.44 -28.41 7.84
C GLU A 141 -5.10 -29.02 8.31
#